data_AF-U1PG60-F1
#
_entry.id   AF-U1PG60-F1
#
_cell.length_a   1.000
_cell.length_b   1.000
_cell.length_c   1.000
_cell.angle_alpha   90.00
_cell.angle_beta   90.00
_cell.angle_gamma   90.00
#
_symmetry.space_group_name_H-M   'P 1'
#
loop_
_entity.id
_entity.type
_entity.pdbx_description
1 polymer ?
#
loop_
_entity_poly.entity_id
_entity_poly.type
_entity_poly.pdbx_seq_one_letter_code
_entity_poly.pdbx_strand_id
1 'polypeptide(L)'
;MTQRSGRFRVYRVVPSVPHLNLQAVDEPRLYTVYESGYESIQNSVDTLRTGDLIEATISGDPTDDEEAWRLTAIERVGGVRMDFAVNATLPAVADTCWESGQSEPQCVTLTDHEDIQSSSEPKENTDSTNPIGACCVQPRAALPDDAFIPNILTGTLPLESVLQSVPGTDNPAVTALFIDPARPNANSYEIPFGVVLLFTQSETDLRKRFYNQYDCPIDPASDIDTRPSFDPYAI
;
A
#
# COMPACT_ATOMS: atom_id res chain seq x y z
N MET A 1 -18.20 22.79 -12.79
CA MET A 1 -16.88 22.83 -12.10
C MET A 1 -17.00 23.17 -10.61
N THR A 2 -16.45 22.32 -9.75
CA THR A 2 -16.44 22.39 -8.28
C THR A 2 -15.01 22.26 -7.76
N GLN A 3 -14.68 22.91 -6.64
CA GLN A 3 -13.40 22.72 -5.94
C GLN A 3 -13.59 21.93 -4.65
N ARG A 4 -12.59 21.13 -4.31
CA ARG A 4 -12.52 20.37 -3.05
C ARG A 4 -11.11 20.44 -2.50
N SER A 5 -11.00 20.75 -1.21
CA SER A 5 -9.73 20.77 -0.50
C SER A 5 -9.76 19.73 0.62
N GLY A 6 -8.61 19.11 0.88
CA GLY A 6 -8.49 18.09 1.90
C GLY A 6 -7.16 17.37 1.86
N ARG A 7 -7.08 16.27 2.60
CA ARG A 7 -5.93 15.37 2.59
C ARG A 7 -6.20 14.17 1.71
N PHE A 8 -5.20 13.80 0.92
CA PHE A 8 -5.31 12.71 -0.04
C PHE A 8 -4.09 11.80 0.02
N ARG A 9 -4.33 10.50 -0.07
CA ARG A 9 -3.31 9.48 -0.31
C ARG A 9 -3.12 9.32 -1.82
N VAL A 10 -1.89 9.39 -2.28
CA VAL A 10 -1.55 9.25 -3.70
C VAL A 10 -1.38 7.78 -4.05
N TYR A 11 -1.99 7.38 -5.17
CA TYR A 11 -1.84 6.07 -5.79
C TYR A 11 -1.50 6.26 -7.27
N ARG A 12 -0.30 5.85 -7.66
CA ARG A 12 0.11 5.85 -9.07
C ARG A 12 -0.24 4.48 -9.65
N VAL A 13 -1.20 4.46 -10.57
CA VAL A 13 -1.73 3.24 -11.16
C VAL A 13 -0.66 2.58 -12.04
N VAL A 14 -0.23 3.27 -13.10
CA VAL A 14 0.88 2.83 -13.98
C VAL A 14 1.49 3.96 -14.80
N PRO A 15 2.76 3.82 -15.23
CA PRO A 15 3.42 4.80 -16.10
C PRO A 15 2.71 5.04 -17.44
N SER A 16 1.91 4.09 -17.92
CA SER A 16 1.24 4.16 -19.24
C SER A 16 -0.02 5.02 -19.24
N VAL A 17 -0.56 5.36 -18.07
CA VAL A 17 -1.82 6.11 -17.93
C VAL A 17 -1.48 7.44 -17.27
N PRO A 18 -1.71 8.59 -17.93
CA PRO A 18 -1.18 9.87 -17.47
C PRO A 18 -2.03 10.49 -16.35
N HIS A 19 -2.37 9.70 -15.34
CA HIS A 19 -3.24 10.05 -14.25
C HIS A 19 -2.71 9.54 -12.91
N LEU A 20 -3.09 10.26 -11.85
CA LEU A 20 -2.90 9.85 -10.47
C LEU A 20 -4.26 9.59 -9.85
N ASN A 21 -4.34 8.60 -8.97
CA ASN A 21 -5.50 8.38 -8.14
C ASN A 21 -5.25 8.97 -6.75
N LEU A 22 -6.22 9.74 -6.25
CA LEU A 22 -6.19 10.40 -4.96
C LEU A 22 -7.34 9.86 -4.11
N GLN A 23 -7.02 9.08 -3.09
CA GLN A 23 -7.99 8.62 -2.12
C GLN A 23 -8.11 9.66 -1.01
N ALA A 24 -9.30 10.22 -0.80
CA ALA A 24 -9.53 11.12 0.32
C ALA A 24 -9.34 10.38 1.66
N VAL A 25 -8.72 11.07 2.62
CA VAL A 25 -8.42 10.50 3.95
C VAL A 25 -9.65 10.50 4.85
N ASP A 26 -10.47 11.56 4.76
CA ASP A 26 -11.60 11.78 5.67
C ASP A 26 -12.93 11.22 5.11
N GLU A 27 -12.95 10.81 3.83
CA GLU A 27 -14.10 10.19 3.17
C GLU A 27 -13.62 9.08 2.21
N PRO A 28 -14.36 7.96 2.04
CA PRO A 28 -13.96 6.88 1.14
C PRO A 28 -14.25 7.24 -0.32
N ARG A 29 -13.63 8.31 -0.83
CA ARG A 29 -13.81 8.80 -2.19
C ARG A 29 -12.48 8.85 -2.93
N LEU A 30 -12.48 8.20 -4.09
CA LEU A 30 -11.38 8.19 -5.04
C LEU A 30 -11.58 9.29 -6.08
N TYR A 31 -10.52 10.01 -6.40
CA TYR A 31 -10.50 11.00 -7.47
C TYR A 31 -9.37 10.67 -8.44
N THR A 32 -9.67 10.57 -9.73
CA THR A 32 -8.65 10.49 -10.78
C THR A 32 -8.30 11.90 -11.22
N VAL A 33 -7.02 12.26 -11.12
CA VAL A 33 -6.48 13.56 -11.54
C VAL A 33 -5.48 13.39 -12.68
N TYR A 34 -5.32 14.41 -13.52
CA TYR A 34 -4.22 14.42 -14.49
C TYR A 34 -2.85 14.39 -13.80
N GLU A 35 -1.88 13.68 -14.37
CA GLU A 35 -0.49 13.71 -13.88
C GLU A 35 0.31 14.89 -14.45
N SER A 36 -0.15 15.47 -15.55
CA SER A 36 0.58 16.50 -16.29
C SER A 36 -0.30 17.64 -16.80
N GLY A 37 0.34 18.69 -17.33
CA GLY A 37 -0.33 19.88 -17.84
C GLY A 37 -0.55 20.97 -16.78
N TYR A 38 0.24 20.94 -15.71
CA TYR A 38 0.23 21.97 -14.68
C TYR A 38 1.27 23.06 -14.99
N GLU A 39 0.92 24.32 -14.82
CA GLU A 39 1.87 25.43 -15.09
C GLU A 39 2.87 25.62 -13.95
N SER A 40 2.37 25.73 -12.71
CA SER A 40 3.20 26.09 -11.54
C SER A 40 3.52 24.92 -10.61
N ILE A 41 2.71 23.85 -10.62
CA ILE A 41 2.81 22.73 -9.66
C ILE A 41 3.36 21.43 -10.28
N GLN A 42 3.71 21.43 -11.57
CA GLN A 42 4.12 20.21 -12.28
C GLN A 42 5.27 19.48 -11.58
N ASN A 43 6.32 20.21 -11.19
CA ASN A 43 7.46 19.63 -10.48
C ASN A 43 7.05 18.93 -9.17
N SER A 44 6.08 19.50 -8.44
CA SER A 44 5.56 18.88 -7.22
C SER A 44 4.82 17.59 -7.55
N VAL A 45 4.02 17.58 -8.61
CA VAL A 45 3.26 16.40 -9.09
C VAL A 45 4.19 15.30 -9.59
N ASP A 46 5.24 15.63 -10.35
CA ASP A 46 6.18 14.66 -10.94
C ASP A 46 6.93 13.85 -9.88
N THR A 47 7.19 14.47 -8.72
CA THR A 47 7.91 13.84 -7.60
C THR A 47 7.02 12.93 -6.75
N LEU A 48 5.70 12.94 -6.93
CA LEU A 48 4.79 12.14 -6.12
C LEU A 48 5.00 10.65 -6.36
N ARG A 49 4.76 9.87 -5.30
CA ARG A 49 4.88 8.42 -5.24
C ARG A 49 3.61 7.81 -4.66
N THR A 50 3.37 6.54 -4.97
CA THR A 50 2.33 5.78 -4.29
C THR A 50 2.61 5.75 -2.78
N GLY A 51 1.62 6.10 -1.99
CA GLY A 51 1.71 6.20 -0.53
C GLY A 51 1.99 7.60 0.03
N ASP A 52 2.38 8.58 -0.80
CA ASP A 52 2.50 9.98 -0.37
C ASP A 52 1.17 10.50 0.18
N LEU A 53 1.26 11.30 1.24
CA LEU A 53 0.14 12.03 1.82
C LEU A 53 0.29 13.51 1.45
N ILE A 54 -0.73 14.06 0.82
CA ILE A 54 -0.74 15.45 0.36
C ILE A 54 -1.93 16.21 0.96
N GLU A 55 -1.71 17.47 1.29
CA GLU A 55 -2.77 18.48 1.37
C GLU A 55 -2.93 19.09 -0.01
N ALA A 56 -4.13 19.03 -0.57
CA ALA A 56 -4.36 19.48 -1.93
C ALA A 56 -5.73 20.14 -2.10
N THR A 57 -5.83 20.91 -3.18
CA THR A 57 -7.12 21.34 -3.74
C THR A 57 -7.24 20.77 -5.14
N ILE A 58 -8.36 20.11 -5.41
CA ILE A 58 -8.74 19.58 -6.71
C ILE A 58 -9.93 20.34 -7.27
N SER A 59 -10.00 20.45 -8.59
CA SER A 59 -11.08 21.08 -9.33
C SER A 59 -11.53 20.18 -10.48
N GLY A 60 -12.84 20.08 -10.70
CA GLY A 60 -13.40 19.21 -11.75
C GLY A 60 -14.92 19.33 -11.80
N ASP A 61 -15.55 18.72 -12.79
CA ASP A 61 -17.01 18.62 -12.81
C ASP A 61 -17.46 17.31 -12.16
N PRO A 62 -18.21 17.35 -11.04
CA PRO A 62 -18.67 16.13 -10.39
C PRO A 62 -19.75 15.38 -11.19
N THR A 63 -20.25 15.94 -12.29
CA THR A 63 -21.26 15.35 -13.16
C THR A 63 -20.71 14.82 -14.48
N ASP A 64 -19.42 15.04 -14.74
CA ASP A 64 -18.69 14.50 -15.90
C ASP A 64 -17.79 13.38 -15.39
N ASP A 65 -18.13 12.14 -15.72
CA ASP A 65 -17.36 10.94 -15.35
C ASP A 65 -16.26 10.60 -16.36
N GLU A 66 -16.20 11.31 -17.49
CA GLU A 66 -15.16 11.19 -18.51
C GLU A 66 -14.00 12.18 -18.27
N GLU A 67 -14.27 13.32 -17.62
CA GLU A 67 -13.25 14.33 -17.31
C GLU A 67 -12.53 14.07 -15.98
N ALA A 68 -11.21 13.89 -16.05
CA ALA A 68 -10.38 13.79 -14.84
C ALA A 68 -10.28 15.14 -14.11
N TRP A 69 -10.11 15.07 -12.79
CA TRP A 69 -9.93 16.24 -11.95
C TRP A 69 -8.55 16.88 -12.18
N ARG A 70 -8.40 18.16 -11.78
CA ARG A 70 -7.14 18.89 -11.84
C ARG A 70 -6.72 19.35 -10.45
N LEU A 71 -5.46 19.11 -10.09
CA LEU A 71 -4.83 19.74 -8.93
C LEU A 71 -4.66 21.25 -9.18
N THR A 72 -5.01 22.07 -8.20
CA THR A 72 -4.81 23.53 -8.24
C THR A 72 -3.85 24.01 -7.16
N ALA A 73 -3.69 23.23 -6.09
CA ALA A 73 -2.72 23.45 -5.02
C ALA A 73 -2.30 22.10 -4.45
N ILE A 74 -1.03 21.97 -4.06
CA ILE A 74 -0.48 20.74 -3.51
C ILE A 74 0.68 21.03 -2.56
N GLU A 75 0.66 20.36 -1.42
CA GLU A 75 1.75 20.29 -0.45
C GLU A 75 1.88 18.85 0.04
N ARG A 76 3.10 18.29 0.00
CA ARG A 76 3.36 16.97 0.57
C ARG A 76 3.56 17.12 2.08
N VAL A 77 2.71 16.47 2.86
CA VAL A 77 2.68 16.59 4.33
C VAL A 77 3.09 15.30 5.04
N GLY A 78 3.35 14.22 4.27
CA GLY A 78 3.84 12.96 4.79
C GLY A 78 3.76 11.85 3.75
N GLY A 79 3.79 10.60 4.21
CA GLY A 79 3.61 9.45 3.34
C GLY A 79 3.93 8.15 4.06
N VAL A 80 3.51 7.05 3.45
CA VAL A 80 3.98 5.71 3.77
C VAL A 80 4.78 5.25 2.58
N ARG A 81 6.01 4.78 2.81
CA ARG A 81 6.78 4.17 1.72
C ARG A 81 6.10 2.84 1.35
N MET A 82 5.60 2.74 0.13
CA MET A 82 4.93 1.54 -0.37
C MET A 82 5.82 0.82 -1.38
N ASP A 83 6.14 -0.44 -1.09
CA ASP A 83 6.91 -1.31 -1.97
C ASP A 83 6.11 -2.58 -2.31
N PHE A 84 6.42 -3.20 -3.45
CA PHE A 84 5.63 -4.29 -4.02
C PHE A 84 6.50 -5.48 -4.44
N ALA A 85 6.03 -6.69 -4.13
CA ALA A 85 6.63 -7.94 -4.56
C ALA A 85 5.53 -8.84 -5.15
N VAL A 86 5.64 -9.14 -6.45
CA VAL A 86 4.69 -10.01 -7.17
C VAL A 86 5.36 -11.31 -7.57
N ASN A 87 4.58 -12.36 -7.87
CA ASN A 87 5.12 -13.68 -8.17
C ASN A 87 6.07 -14.15 -7.05
N ALA A 88 5.72 -13.84 -5.79
CA ALA A 88 6.59 -13.99 -4.64
C ALA A 88 6.00 -14.98 -3.61
N THR A 89 6.86 -15.74 -2.94
CA THR A 89 6.42 -16.62 -1.86
C THR A 89 5.98 -15.79 -0.66
N LEU A 90 4.80 -16.08 -0.12
CA LEU A 90 4.29 -15.40 1.07
C LEU A 90 5.17 -15.67 2.30
N PRO A 91 5.27 -14.73 3.25
CA PRO A 91 6.05 -14.92 4.45
C PRO A 91 5.34 -15.92 5.39
N ALA A 92 6.09 -16.74 6.12
CA ALA A 92 5.52 -17.79 6.99
C ALA A 92 4.54 -17.25 8.06
N VAL A 93 4.73 -16.01 8.50
CA VAL A 93 3.82 -15.31 9.42
C VAL A 93 2.43 -15.06 8.82
N ALA A 94 2.28 -15.09 7.50
CA ALA A 94 0.96 -14.99 6.86
C ALA A 94 0.14 -16.27 7.05
N ASP A 95 0.78 -17.44 7.12
CA ASP A 95 0.09 -18.72 7.31
C ASP A 95 -0.54 -18.83 8.70
N THR A 96 0.05 -18.18 9.72
CA THR A 96 -0.51 -18.13 11.08
C THR A 96 -1.70 -17.19 11.19
N CYS A 97 -1.86 -16.29 10.21
CA CYS A 97 -2.88 -15.26 10.16
C CYS A 97 -4.07 -15.64 9.26
N TRP A 98 -3.98 -16.74 8.50
CA TRP A 98 -5.01 -17.14 7.55
C TRP A 98 -5.86 -18.32 8.06
N GLU A 99 -7.17 -18.15 8.03
CA GLU A 99 -8.13 -19.22 8.26
C GLU A 99 -8.91 -19.56 6.98
N SER A 100 -9.16 -20.86 6.75
CA SER A 100 -9.93 -21.29 5.57
C SER A 100 -11.36 -20.74 5.62
N GLY A 101 -11.79 -20.07 4.54
CA GLY A 101 -13.12 -19.45 4.44
C GLY A 101 -13.22 -18.04 5.02
N GLN A 102 -12.10 -17.46 5.46
CA GLN A 102 -12.05 -16.09 5.93
C GLN A 102 -12.43 -15.09 4.83
N SER A 103 -13.34 -14.16 5.18
CA SER A 103 -13.87 -13.14 4.26
C SER A 103 -13.38 -11.72 4.56
N GLU A 104 -12.80 -11.50 5.74
CA GLU A 104 -12.34 -10.19 6.22
C GLU A 104 -10.82 -10.18 6.39
N PRO A 105 -10.16 -9.02 6.28
CA PRO A 105 -8.73 -8.91 6.58
C PRO A 105 -8.43 -9.29 8.03
N GLN A 106 -7.31 -9.98 8.25
CA GLN A 106 -6.76 -10.23 9.59
C GLN A 106 -5.32 -9.81 9.66
N CYS A 107 -4.85 -9.50 10.87
CA CYS A 107 -3.49 -9.09 11.12
C CYS A 107 -2.93 -9.77 12.36
N VAL A 108 -1.63 -10.06 12.32
CA VAL A 108 -0.83 -10.45 13.47
C VAL A 108 0.26 -9.41 13.70
N THR A 109 0.55 -9.12 14.97
CA THR A 109 1.56 -8.14 15.36
C THR A 109 2.97 -8.70 15.17
N LEU A 110 3.83 -7.94 14.50
CA LEU A 110 5.23 -8.26 14.33
C LEU A 110 6.04 -7.72 15.50
N THR A 111 6.95 -8.53 16.02
CA THR A 111 7.85 -8.16 17.12
C THR A 111 9.30 -8.32 16.67
N ASP A 112 10.23 -7.60 17.30
CA ASP A 112 11.66 -7.61 16.95
C ASP A 112 12.34 -9.00 17.05
N HIS A 113 11.65 -9.99 17.64
CA HIS A 113 12.16 -11.34 17.91
C HIS A 113 11.52 -12.44 17.05
N GLU A 114 10.70 -12.13 16.05
CA GLU A 114 10.17 -13.18 15.17
C GLU A 114 11.28 -13.86 14.36
N ASP A 115 11.69 -15.02 14.86
CA ASP A 115 12.45 -16.03 14.12
C ASP A 115 11.48 -16.68 13.10
N ILE A 116 11.67 -16.41 11.80
CA ILE A 116 10.87 -16.99 10.68
C ILE A 116 11.05 -18.53 10.56
N GLN A 117 11.84 -19.14 11.44
CA GLN A 117 12.00 -20.59 11.51
C GLN A 117 11.14 -21.15 12.63
N SER A 118 10.01 -21.75 12.25
CA SER A 118 9.18 -22.61 13.08
C SER A 118 10.04 -23.60 13.87
N SER A 119 10.42 -23.22 15.09
CA SER A 119 11.15 -24.05 16.04
C SER A 119 10.28 -24.16 17.28
N SER A 120 9.68 -25.33 17.43
CA SER A 120 8.87 -25.75 18.57
C SER A 120 9.76 -26.00 19.79
N GLU A 121 10.33 -24.94 20.35
CA GLU A 121 10.88 -24.94 21.71
C GLU A 121 10.27 -23.77 22.49
N PRO A 122 9.70 -24.02 23.69
CA PRO A 122 9.14 -22.96 24.50
C PRO A 122 10.28 -22.12 25.10
N LYS A 123 10.49 -20.91 24.57
CA LYS A 123 11.32 -19.91 25.24
C LYS A 123 10.56 -19.38 26.46
N GLU A 124 11.17 -19.53 27.64
CA GLU A 124 10.67 -19.00 28.90
C GLU A 124 10.45 -17.48 28.83
N ASN A 125 9.39 -17.02 29.50
CA ASN A 125 9.01 -15.63 29.77
C ASN A 125 10.19 -14.63 29.76
N THR A 126 10.22 -13.75 28.75
CA THR A 126 10.96 -12.48 28.80
C THR A 126 10.07 -11.33 28.37
N ASP A 127 10.01 -10.35 29.27
CA ASP A 127 9.47 -9.00 29.23
C ASP A 127 9.16 -8.37 27.85
N SER A 128 7.95 -7.82 27.76
CA SER A 128 7.47 -6.84 26.77
C SER A 128 8.12 -6.91 25.39
N THR A 129 7.66 -7.83 24.55
CA THR A 129 7.95 -7.82 23.12
C THR A 129 7.49 -6.47 22.54
N ASN A 130 8.44 -5.64 22.10
CA ASN A 130 8.13 -4.34 21.53
C ASN A 130 7.51 -4.54 20.14
N PRO A 131 6.25 -4.13 19.91
CA PRO A 131 5.61 -4.31 18.61
C PRO A 131 6.18 -3.32 17.60
N ILE A 132 6.69 -3.84 16.47
CA ILE A 132 7.36 -3.05 15.43
C ILE A 132 6.55 -2.94 14.14
N GLY A 133 5.41 -3.62 14.07
CA GLY A 133 4.59 -3.68 12.86
C GLY A 133 3.46 -4.70 12.92
N ALA A 134 2.89 -5.00 11.76
CA ALA A 134 1.88 -6.02 11.57
C ALA A 134 2.04 -6.73 10.23
N CYS A 135 1.75 -8.03 10.18
CA CYS A 135 1.50 -8.77 8.96
C CYS A 135 -0.01 -8.94 8.81
N CYS A 136 -0.57 -8.45 7.71
CA CYS A 136 -1.99 -8.56 7.43
C CYS A 136 -2.24 -9.37 6.17
N VAL A 137 -3.23 -10.27 6.21
CA VAL A 137 -3.73 -11.02 5.06
C VAL A 137 -5.01 -10.35 4.54
N GLN A 138 -5.08 -10.16 3.22
CA GLN A 138 -6.24 -9.62 2.53
C GLN A 138 -6.88 -10.71 1.68
N PRO A 139 -8.07 -11.22 2.05
CA PRO A 139 -8.83 -12.14 1.20
C PRO A 139 -9.11 -11.52 -0.17
N ARG A 140 -8.95 -12.32 -1.24
CA ARG A 140 -9.18 -11.89 -2.62
C ARG A 140 -10.63 -11.84 -3.02
N ALA A 141 -11.46 -12.75 -2.49
CA ALA A 141 -12.84 -12.93 -2.93
C ALA A 141 -13.73 -11.67 -2.78
N ALA A 142 -13.33 -10.74 -1.91
CA ALA A 142 -14.02 -9.46 -1.73
C ALA A 142 -13.51 -8.35 -2.66
N LEU A 143 -12.44 -8.60 -3.41
CA LEU A 143 -11.79 -7.61 -4.27
C LEU A 143 -12.32 -7.71 -5.71
N PRO A 144 -12.41 -6.58 -6.43
CA PRO A 144 -12.59 -6.57 -7.87
C PRO A 144 -11.58 -7.49 -8.56
N ASP A 145 -12.09 -8.37 -9.43
CA ASP A 145 -11.33 -9.36 -10.19
C ASP A 145 -10.42 -10.27 -9.35
N ASP A 146 -10.71 -10.44 -8.07
CA ASP A 146 -9.89 -11.20 -7.10
C ASP A 146 -8.42 -10.69 -6.99
N ALA A 147 -8.15 -9.47 -7.48
CA ALA A 147 -6.80 -8.98 -7.68
C ALA A 147 -6.32 -8.14 -6.49
N PHE A 148 -5.25 -8.55 -5.79
CA PHE A 148 -4.77 -7.79 -4.65
C PHE A 148 -4.00 -6.54 -5.05
N ILE A 149 -2.83 -6.68 -5.68
CA ILE A 149 -1.94 -5.55 -6.00
C ILE A 149 -2.59 -4.53 -6.95
N PRO A 150 -3.32 -4.92 -8.01
CA PRO A 150 -4.05 -3.96 -8.84
C PRO A 150 -4.98 -3.05 -8.03
N ASN A 151 -5.74 -3.59 -7.07
CA ASN A 151 -6.63 -2.79 -6.21
C ASN A 151 -5.87 -1.84 -5.26
N ILE A 152 -4.64 -2.19 -4.85
CA ILE A 152 -3.77 -1.26 -4.12
C ILE A 152 -3.31 -0.12 -5.02
N LEU A 153 -2.81 -0.43 -6.22
CA LEU A 153 -2.23 0.55 -7.15
C LEU A 153 -3.27 1.53 -7.69
N THR A 154 -4.52 1.11 -7.81
CA THR A 154 -5.66 1.96 -8.20
C THR A 154 -6.26 2.73 -7.03
N GLY A 155 -5.85 2.46 -5.79
CA GLY A 155 -6.44 3.08 -4.59
C GLY A 155 -7.88 2.65 -4.32
N THR A 156 -8.35 1.55 -4.94
CA THR A 156 -9.71 1.02 -4.73
C THR A 156 -9.84 0.21 -3.45
N LEU A 157 -8.72 -0.20 -2.85
CA LEU A 157 -8.70 -0.73 -1.49
C LEU A 157 -8.46 0.40 -0.47
N PRO A 158 -9.42 0.69 0.42
CA PRO A 158 -9.23 1.72 1.44
C PRO A 158 -8.25 1.24 2.52
N LEU A 159 -7.06 1.82 2.56
CA LEU A 159 -5.99 1.44 3.49
C LEU A 159 -5.77 2.43 4.63
N GLU A 160 -6.37 3.62 4.55
CA GLU A 160 -5.98 4.76 5.40
C GLU A 160 -6.11 4.47 6.90
N SER A 161 -7.17 3.78 7.34
CA SER A 161 -7.34 3.41 8.75
C SER A 161 -6.20 2.53 9.25
N VAL A 162 -5.78 1.55 8.45
CA VAL A 162 -4.71 0.60 8.77
C VAL A 162 -3.33 1.27 8.71
N LEU A 163 -3.15 2.25 7.81
CA LEU A 163 -1.91 3.03 7.73
C LEU A 163 -1.77 4.03 8.87
N GLN A 164 -2.88 4.61 9.37
CA GLN A 164 -2.86 5.54 10.50
C GLN A 164 -2.69 4.85 11.85
N SER A 165 -3.14 3.62 11.97
CA SER A 165 -3.03 2.81 13.20
C SER A 165 -2.70 1.38 12.82
N VAL A 166 -1.40 1.05 12.85
CA VAL A 166 -0.94 -0.30 12.49
C VAL A 166 -1.44 -1.27 13.57
N PRO A 167 -2.16 -2.35 13.19
CA PRO A 167 -2.76 -3.28 14.14
C PRO A 167 -1.79 -3.84 15.19
N GLY A 168 -2.19 -3.77 16.46
CA GLY A 168 -1.35 -4.18 17.59
C GLY A 168 -0.22 -3.22 17.93
N THR A 169 -0.24 -2.01 17.36
CA THR A 169 0.66 -0.91 17.71
C THR A 169 -0.14 0.38 17.93
N ASP A 170 0.43 1.34 18.66
CA ASP A 170 -0.14 2.69 18.81
C ASP A 170 0.39 3.69 17.77
N ASN A 171 1.09 3.22 16.73
CA ASN A 171 1.82 4.08 15.79
C ASN A 171 1.33 3.92 14.35
N PRO A 172 1.43 4.98 13.52
CA PRO A 172 1.16 4.88 12.09
C PRO A 172 2.26 4.09 11.37
N ALA A 173 1.92 3.59 10.18
CA ALA A 173 2.88 2.95 9.29
C ALA A 173 3.86 3.99 8.73
N VAL A 174 5.14 3.63 8.71
CA VAL A 174 6.20 4.37 8.00
C VAL A 174 6.50 3.67 6.67
N THR A 175 6.41 2.34 6.64
CA THR A 175 6.60 1.54 5.42
C THR A 175 5.53 0.45 5.31
N ALA A 176 5.16 0.11 4.08
CA ALA A 176 4.27 -0.99 3.73
C ALA A 176 4.87 -1.78 2.57
N LEU A 177 5.04 -3.09 2.75
CA LEU A 177 5.46 -4.03 1.70
C LEU A 177 4.29 -4.92 1.33
N PHE A 178 3.78 -4.76 0.11
CA PHE A 178 2.68 -5.55 -0.44
C PHE A 178 3.24 -6.75 -1.22
N ILE A 179 2.79 -7.94 -0.87
CA ILE A 179 3.29 -9.21 -1.40
C ILE A 179 2.13 -9.98 -2.02
N ASP A 180 2.30 -10.39 -3.26
CA ASP A 180 1.32 -11.17 -4.01
C ASP A 180 2.01 -12.39 -4.66
N PRO A 181 1.52 -13.62 -4.40
CA PRO A 181 2.06 -14.81 -5.06
C PRO A 181 1.70 -14.89 -6.54
N ALA A 182 0.66 -14.17 -6.97
CA ALA A 182 0.28 -14.08 -8.36
C ALA A 182 1.06 -13.00 -9.10
N ARG A 183 1.14 -13.17 -10.42
CA ARG A 183 1.59 -12.12 -11.33
C ARG A 183 0.50 -11.05 -11.46
N PRO A 184 0.86 -9.80 -11.79
CA PRO A 184 -0.13 -8.72 -11.93
C PRO A 184 -1.22 -9.02 -12.97
N ASN A 185 -0.85 -9.73 -14.03
CA ASN A 185 -1.74 -10.12 -15.13
C ASN A 185 -2.26 -11.57 -15.00
N ALA A 186 -2.19 -12.15 -13.80
CA ALA A 186 -2.78 -13.46 -13.56
C ALA A 186 -4.30 -13.41 -13.79
N ASN A 187 -4.83 -14.44 -14.43
CA ASN A 187 -6.25 -14.63 -14.71
C ASN A 187 -6.90 -15.64 -13.76
N SER A 188 -6.13 -16.15 -12.79
CA SER A 188 -6.55 -17.09 -11.76
C SER A 188 -5.58 -17.04 -10.59
N TYR A 189 -6.05 -17.41 -9.40
CA TYR A 189 -5.31 -17.29 -8.14
C TYR A 189 -5.33 -18.61 -7.38
N GLU A 190 -4.16 -19.21 -7.16
CA GLU A 190 -4.02 -20.44 -6.37
C GLU A 190 -4.10 -20.17 -4.86
N ILE A 191 -3.56 -19.04 -4.42
CA ILE A 191 -3.56 -18.61 -3.01
C ILE A 191 -4.68 -17.56 -2.83
N PRO A 192 -5.61 -17.77 -1.88
CA PRO A 192 -6.85 -16.98 -1.79
C PRO A 192 -6.68 -15.59 -1.15
N PHE A 193 -5.45 -15.17 -0.87
CA PHE A 193 -5.15 -13.87 -0.25
C PHE A 193 -3.85 -13.27 -0.78
N GLY A 194 -3.68 -11.96 -0.53
CA GLY A 194 -2.41 -11.25 -0.59
C GLY A 194 -1.97 -10.80 0.81
N VAL A 195 -0.74 -10.31 0.93
CA VAL A 195 -0.15 -9.92 2.23
C VAL A 195 0.34 -8.48 2.19
N VAL A 196 0.15 -7.75 3.29
CA VAL A 196 0.86 -6.50 3.55
C VAL A 196 1.64 -6.60 4.86
N LEU A 197 2.93 -6.27 4.80
CA LEU A 197 3.77 -6.09 5.99
C LEU A 197 3.88 -4.59 6.27
N LEU A 198 3.38 -4.17 7.42
CA LEU A 198 3.38 -2.80 7.89
C LEU A 198 4.43 -2.65 8.97
N PHE A 199 5.26 -1.61 8.88
CA PHE A 199 6.23 -1.29 9.93
C PHE A 199 6.07 0.15 10.39
N THR A 200 6.18 0.34 11.70
CA THR A 200 6.08 1.65 12.36
C THR A 200 7.43 2.36 12.42
N GLN A 201 8.51 1.68 12.03
CA GLN A 201 9.89 2.19 12.04
C GLN A 201 10.65 1.68 10.82
N SER A 202 11.42 2.57 10.16
CA SER A 202 12.21 2.21 8.97
C SER A 202 13.53 1.52 9.29
N GLU A 203 14.05 1.61 10.51
CA GLU A 203 15.42 1.12 10.79
C GLU A 203 15.51 -0.26 11.41
N THR A 204 14.38 -0.93 11.63
CA THR A 204 14.33 -2.25 12.28
C THR A 204 14.99 -3.33 11.42
N ASP A 205 15.69 -4.25 12.08
CA ASP A 205 16.37 -5.35 11.40
C ASP A 205 15.37 -6.30 10.74
N LEU A 206 14.19 -6.51 11.33
CA LEU A 206 13.16 -7.36 10.73
C LEU A 206 12.66 -6.78 9.40
N ARG A 207 12.39 -5.46 9.34
CA ARG A 207 12.01 -4.82 8.07
C ARG A 207 13.11 -4.99 7.02
N LYS A 208 14.36 -4.71 7.39
CA LYS A 208 15.52 -4.83 6.49
C LYS A 208 15.64 -6.25 5.93
N ARG A 209 15.39 -7.28 6.74
CA ARG A 209 15.37 -8.69 6.30
C ARG A 209 14.28 -8.98 5.29
N PHE A 210 13.03 -8.57 5.54
CA PHE A 210 11.94 -8.76 4.59
C PHE A 210 12.18 -8.01 3.28
N TYR A 211 12.61 -6.75 3.35
CA TYR A 211 12.94 -5.97 2.17
C TYR A 211 14.03 -6.63 1.33
N ASN A 212 15.09 -7.12 1.97
CA ASN A 212 16.13 -7.88 1.29
C ASN A 212 15.61 -9.22 0.70
N GLN A 213 14.73 -9.93 1.40
CA GLN A 213 14.14 -11.18 0.93
C GLN A 213 13.30 -11.00 -0.34
N TYR A 214 12.64 -9.85 -0.48
CA TYR A 214 11.75 -9.53 -1.60
C TYR A 214 12.39 -8.58 -2.63
N ASP A 215 13.72 -8.50 -2.64
CA ASP A 215 14.50 -7.64 -3.55
C ASP A 215 14.04 -6.16 -3.56
N CYS A 216 13.50 -5.69 -2.45
CA CYS A 216 13.05 -4.31 -2.24
C CYS A 216 14.17 -3.44 -1.64
N PRO A 217 14.22 -2.13 -1.94
CA PRO A 217 15.31 -1.29 -1.47
C PRO A 217 15.31 -1.12 0.05
N ILE A 218 16.40 -1.52 0.68
CA ILE A 218 16.55 -1.48 2.13
C ILE A 218 16.58 -0.03 2.64
N ASP A 219 17.28 0.87 1.93
CA ASP A 219 17.35 2.29 2.30
C ASP A 219 15.96 2.94 2.16
N PRO A 220 15.32 3.42 3.24
CA PRO A 220 14.02 4.06 3.19
C PRO A 220 13.98 5.33 2.32
N ALA A 221 15.12 5.98 2.08
CA ALA A 221 15.22 7.16 1.22
C ALA A 221 15.35 6.83 -0.28
N SER A 222 15.47 5.55 -0.66
CA SER A 222 15.58 5.12 -2.05
C SER A 222 14.42 5.60 -2.92
N ASP A 223 14.74 5.94 -4.17
CA ASP A 223 13.81 6.36 -5.22
C ASP A 223 13.41 5.26 -6.20
N ILE A 224 13.87 4.03 -5.96
CA ILE A 224 13.52 2.87 -6.77
C ILE A 224 12.02 2.59 -6.65
N ASP A 225 11.34 2.59 -7.79
CA ASP A 225 9.94 2.22 -7.92
C ASP A 225 9.83 0.69 -8.06
N THR A 226 9.23 0.05 -7.07
CA THR A 226 9.04 -1.41 -7.03
C THR A 226 7.69 -1.85 -7.57
N ARG A 227 6.83 -0.92 -8.02
CA ARG A 227 5.53 -1.28 -8.61
C ARG A 227 5.75 -2.21 -9.80
N PRO A 228 4.98 -3.31 -9.90
CA PRO A 228 5.08 -4.17 -11.06
C PRO A 228 4.62 -3.43 -12.31
N SER A 229 5.27 -3.73 -13.45
CA SER A 229 4.75 -3.30 -14.75
C SER A 229 3.47 -4.09 -15.07
N PHE A 230 2.34 -3.40 -15.19
CA PHE A 230 1.04 -4.02 -15.44
C PHE A 230 0.09 -3.01 -16.08
N ASP A 231 -0.51 -3.28 -17.23
CA ASP A 231 -1.55 -2.39 -17.75
C ASP A 231 -2.94 -2.84 -17.27
N PRO A 232 -3.60 -2.12 -16.35
CA PRO A 232 -4.95 -2.46 -15.88
C PRO A 232 -6.02 -2.32 -16.97
N TYR A 233 -5.74 -1.57 -18.05
CA TYR A 233 -6.68 -1.34 -19.14
C TYR A 233 -6.41 -2.22 -20.37
N ALA A 234 -5.32 -2.99 -20.36
CA ALA A 234 -4.90 -3.89 -21.44
C ALA A 234 -4.99 -3.25 -22.85
N ILE A 235 -4.54 -2.00 -22.99
CA ILE A 235 -4.55 -1.24 -24.25
C ILE A 235 -3.32 -1.57 -25.09
#